data_AF-A0A819SUK5-F1
#
_entry.id   AF-A0A819SUK5-F1
#
_cell.length_a   1.000
_cell.length_b   1.000
_cell.length_c   1.000
_cell.angle_alpha   90.00
_cell.angle_beta   90.00
_cell.angle_gamma   90.00
#
_symmetry.space_group_name_H-M   'P 1'
#
loop_
_entity.id
_entity.type
_entity.pdbx_description
1 polymer ?
#
loop_
_entity_poly.entity_id
_entity_poly.type
_entity_poly.pdbx_seq_one_letter_code
_entity_poly.pdbx_strand_id
1 'polypeptide(L)'
;ALPYVALLIAMLFFIYAVIGMQMFGKIALNDETSINDNNNFQTFFNSLLVLFRSATGEAWQEIMYDCGPNGNAKCDHRSRSKKDESCASSFAIPYFLSFYILCSFLIINLFVAVIMDNFDYLTRDWSILGPHHLDEFVRLWSEYDPEAK
;
A
#
# COMPACT_ATOMS: atom_id res chain seq x y z
N ALA A 1 9.35 15.77 5.06
CA ALA A 1 8.92 14.65 5.93
C ALA A 1 8.45 13.42 5.14
N LEU A 2 7.89 13.63 3.94
CA LEU A 2 7.31 12.61 3.06
C LEU A 2 8.16 11.36 2.72
N PRO A 3 9.48 11.42 2.44
CA PRO A 3 10.21 10.23 2.00
C PRO A 3 10.31 9.13 3.07
N TYR A 4 10.38 9.51 4.35
CA TYR A 4 10.43 8.54 5.45
C TYR A 4 9.09 7.84 5.66
N VAL A 5 7.97 8.56 5.52
CA VAL A 5 6.62 7.97 5.60
C VAL A 5 6.39 6.99 4.46
N ALA A 6 6.79 7.36 3.24
CA ALA A 6 6.72 6.46 2.08
C ALA A 6 7.59 5.20 2.26
N LEU A 7 8.79 5.36 2.83
CA LEU A 7 9.67 4.23 3.12
C LEU A 7 9.08 3.28 4.17
N LEU A 8 8.40 3.81 5.20
CA LEU A 8 7.69 2.99 6.18
C LEU A 8 6.56 2.16 5.55
N ILE A 9 5.81 2.74 4.61
CA ILE A 9 4.79 2.01 3.84
C ILE A 9 5.44 0.90 3.02
N ALA A 10 6.53 1.20 2.29
CA ALA A 10 7.25 0.20 1.51
C ALA A 10 7.79 -0.96 2.38
N MET A 11 8.31 -0.64 3.57
CA MET A 11 8.75 -1.65 4.55
C MET A 11 7.58 -2.50 5.06
N LEU A 12 6.43 -1.91 5.36
CA LEU A 12 5.23 -2.66 5.77
C LEU A 12 4.84 -3.68 4.71
N PHE A 13 4.75 -3.24 3.44
CA PHE A 13 4.41 -4.12 2.33
C PHE A 13 5.44 -5.24 2.13
N PHE A 14 6.73 -4.92 2.25
CA PHE A 14 7.80 -5.91 2.14
C PHE A 14 7.70 -7.00 3.22
N ILE A 15 7.55 -6.59 4.49
CA ILE A 15 7.45 -7.52 5.62
C ILE A 15 6.22 -8.42 5.47
N TYR A 16 5.06 -7.84 5.18
CA TYR A 16 3.83 -8.61 5.00
C TYR A 16 3.91 -9.52 3.78
N ALA A 17 4.51 -9.10 2.66
CA ALA A 17 4.65 -9.95 1.47
C ALA A 17 5.47 -11.20 1.79
N VAL A 18 6.59 -11.06 2.50
CA VAL A 18 7.43 -12.19 2.90
C VAL A 18 6.68 -13.11 3.88
N ILE A 19 6.00 -12.57 4.88
CA ILE A 19 5.20 -13.37 5.83
C ILE A 19 4.08 -14.11 5.09
N GLY A 20 3.35 -13.43 4.20
CA GLY A 20 2.27 -14.00 3.39
C GLY A 20 2.75 -15.15 2.52
N MET A 21 3.92 -15.02 1.88
CA MET A 21 4.52 -16.14 1.13
C MET A 21 4.80 -17.36 2.00
N GLN A 22 5.35 -17.16 3.21
CA GLN A 22 5.68 -18.28 4.10
C GLN A 22 4.43 -18.99 4.64
N MET A 23 3.37 -18.23 4.91
CA MET A 23 2.15 -18.75 5.51
C MET A 23 1.17 -19.30 4.47
N PHE A 24 0.97 -18.60 3.36
CA PHE A 24 -0.10 -18.85 2.38
C PHE A 24 0.42 -19.28 1.00
N GLY A 25 1.74 -19.29 0.77
CA GLY A 25 2.32 -19.62 -0.54
C GLY A 25 2.16 -21.08 -0.97
N LYS A 26 1.61 -21.96 -0.11
CA LYS A 26 1.33 -23.38 -0.42
C LYS A 26 -0.13 -23.65 -0.77
N ILE A 27 -0.99 -22.64 -0.71
CA ILE A 27 -2.41 -22.77 -1.07
C ILE A 27 -2.52 -23.10 -2.57
N ALA A 28 -3.37 -24.07 -2.89
CA ALA A 28 -3.70 -24.45 -4.26
C ALA A 28 -4.47 -23.32 -4.93
N LEU A 29 -4.14 -23.07 -6.20
CA LEU A 29 -4.80 -22.06 -7.00
C LEU A 29 -6.11 -22.63 -7.56
N ASN A 30 -7.19 -21.87 -7.42
CA ASN A 30 -8.51 -22.22 -7.94
C ASN A 30 -9.18 -20.96 -8.51
N ASP A 31 -9.59 -21.01 -9.77
CA ASP A 31 -10.26 -19.89 -10.44
C ASP A 31 -11.65 -19.57 -9.87
N GLU A 32 -12.24 -20.51 -9.13
CA GLU A 32 -13.52 -20.30 -8.43
C GLU A 32 -13.38 -19.58 -7.09
N THR A 33 -12.16 -19.43 -6.57
CA THR A 33 -11.90 -18.74 -5.30
C THR A 33 -11.16 -17.42 -5.54
N SER A 34 -11.00 -16.63 -4.47
CA SER A 34 -10.18 -15.43 -4.51
C SER A 34 -8.68 -15.75 -4.69
N ILE A 35 -8.27 -17.01 -4.49
CA ILE A 35 -6.87 -17.45 -4.62
C ILE A 35 -6.67 -18.19 -5.94
N ASN A 36 -6.25 -17.46 -6.96
CA ASN A 36 -6.06 -17.95 -8.33
C ASN A 36 -4.68 -17.58 -8.89
N ASP A 37 -4.42 -17.90 -10.16
CA ASP A 37 -3.14 -17.64 -10.84
C ASP A 37 -2.68 -16.17 -10.79
N ASN A 38 -3.62 -15.23 -10.70
CA ASN A 38 -3.35 -13.79 -10.66
C ASN A 38 -3.40 -13.19 -9.25
N ASN A 39 -3.97 -13.89 -8.27
CA ASN A 39 -4.16 -13.40 -6.91
C ASN A 39 -3.71 -14.45 -5.88
N ASN A 40 -2.40 -14.59 -5.68
CA ASN A 40 -1.81 -15.62 -4.82
C ASN A 40 -0.55 -15.17 -4.09
N PHE A 41 -0.14 -16.00 -3.12
CA PHE A 41 1.06 -15.79 -2.30
C PHE A 41 2.26 -16.66 -2.72
N GLN A 42 2.26 -17.24 -3.94
CA GLN A 42 3.32 -18.18 -4.33
C GLN A 42 4.64 -17.47 -4.68
N THR A 43 4.58 -16.24 -5.15
CA THR A 43 5.75 -15.42 -5.48
C THR A 43 5.70 -14.09 -4.74
N PHE A 44 6.86 -13.45 -4.59
CA PHE A 44 6.97 -12.16 -3.90
C PHE A 44 6.12 -11.07 -4.57
N PHE A 45 6.20 -10.98 -5.91
CA PHE A 45 5.47 -9.94 -6.63
C PHE A 45 3.96 -10.16 -6.59
N ASN A 46 3.49 -11.41 -6.73
CA ASN A 46 2.06 -11.70 -6.59
C ASN A 46 1.56 -11.40 -5.18
N SER A 47 2.34 -11.75 -4.15
CA SER A 47 2.00 -11.43 -2.76
C SER A 47 1.90 -9.91 -2.53
N LEU A 48 2.80 -9.15 -3.15
CA LEU A 48 2.77 -7.69 -3.11
C LEU A 48 1.52 -7.13 -3.81
N LEU A 49 1.10 -7.69 -4.95
CA LEU A 49 -0.13 -7.31 -5.64
C LEU A 49 -1.38 -7.64 -4.81
N VAL A 50 -1.42 -8.80 -4.14
CA VAL A 50 -2.52 -9.16 -3.24
C VAL A 50 -2.63 -8.16 -2.08
N LEU A 51 -1.49 -7.76 -1.51
CA LEU A 51 -1.44 -6.74 -0.46
C LEU A 51 -1.82 -5.36 -0.97
N PHE A 52 -1.44 -4.99 -2.18
CA PHE A 52 -1.85 -3.75 -2.82
C PHE A 52 -3.36 -3.69 -3.03
N ARG A 53 -3.93 -4.77 -3.58
CA ARG A 53 -5.39 -4.95 -3.69
C ARG A 53 -6.09 -4.87 -2.33
N SER A 54 -5.48 -5.45 -1.30
CA SER A 54 -6.02 -5.40 0.06
C SER A 54 -5.94 -3.99 0.66
N ALA A 55 -4.88 -3.22 0.35
CA ALA A 55 -4.68 -1.86 0.83
C ALA A 55 -5.66 -0.85 0.20
N THR A 56 -6.12 -1.10 -1.02
CA THR A 56 -7.21 -0.31 -1.65
C THR A 56 -8.59 -0.68 -1.10
N GLY A 57 -8.67 -1.71 -0.24
CA GLY A 57 -9.92 -2.20 0.35
C GLY A 57 -10.72 -3.13 -0.57
N GLU A 58 -10.13 -3.60 -1.67
CA GLU A 58 -10.83 -4.44 -2.63
C GLU A 58 -10.78 -5.92 -2.22
N ALA A 59 -11.95 -6.52 -1.98
CA ALA A 59 -12.15 -7.96 -1.76
C ALA A 59 -11.26 -8.61 -0.67
N TRP A 60 -10.61 -7.83 0.20
CA TRP A 60 -9.61 -8.32 1.15
C TRP A 60 -10.22 -9.31 2.16
N GLN A 61 -11.50 -9.14 2.50
CA GLN A 61 -12.23 -10.06 3.36
C GLN A 61 -12.44 -11.45 2.73
N GLU A 62 -12.61 -11.52 1.41
CA GLU A 62 -12.78 -12.79 0.67
C GLU A 62 -11.44 -13.51 0.58
N ILE A 63 -10.37 -12.77 0.29
CA ILE A 63 -8.99 -13.29 0.31
C ILE A 63 -8.64 -13.83 1.71
N MET A 64 -9.00 -13.09 2.77
CA MET A 64 -8.82 -13.54 4.15
C MET A 64 -9.62 -14.80 4.45
N TYR A 65 -10.88 -14.87 3.99
CA TYR A 65 -11.74 -16.03 4.19
C TYR A 65 -11.16 -17.28 3.52
N ASP A 66 -10.71 -17.14 2.26
CA ASP A 66 -10.12 -18.22 1.47
C ASP A 66 -8.76 -18.68 1.98
N CYS A 67 -8.00 -17.80 2.66
CA CYS A 67 -6.76 -18.18 3.36
C CYS A 67 -7.02 -18.76 4.76
N GLY A 68 -8.21 -18.53 5.31
CA GLY A 68 -8.61 -18.88 6.67
C GLY A 68 -9.17 -20.29 6.79
N PRO A 69 -9.29 -20.82 8.02
CA PRO A 69 -9.71 -22.20 8.27
C PRO A 69 -11.10 -22.52 7.73
N ASN A 70 -11.93 -21.50 7.50
CA ASN A 70 -13.29 -21.64 6.97
C ASN A 70 -13.31 -21.77 5.44
N GLY A 71 -12.27 -21.34 4.72
CA GLY A 71 -12.18 -21.36 3.26
C GLY A 71 -11.84 -22.72 2.65
N ASN A 72 -11.59 -23.75 3.47
CA ASN A 72 -11.21 -25.10 3.02
C ASN A 72 -10.07 -25.12 1.98
N ALA A 73 -9.11 -24.22 2.13
CA ALA A 73 -7.99 -24.08 1.20
C ALA A 73 -7.16 -25.38 1.10
N LYS A 74 -7.18 -26.00 -0.07
CA LYS A 74 -6.38 -27.20 -0.34
C LYS A 74 -4.92 -26.79 -0.53
N CYS A 75 -4.00 -27.68 -0.16
CA CYS A 75 -2.60 -27.51 -0.50
C CYS A 75 -2.34 -27.78 -1.99
N ASP A 76 -1.45 -27.03 -2.63
CA ASP A 76 -0.98 -27.33 -3.98
C ASP A 76 -0.37 -28.73 -4.02
N HIS A 77 -0.67 -29.51 -5.06
CA HIS A 77 -0.13 -30.84 -5.30
C HIS A 77 1.40 -30.87 -5.40
N ARG A 78 2.03 -29.74 -5.74
CA ARG A 78 3.49 -29.60 -5.77
C ARG A 78 4.10 -29.43 -4.38
N SER A 79 3.29 -29.10 -3.38
CA SER A 79 3.75 -28.99 -1.99
C SER A 79 3.96 -30.38 -1.39
N ARG A 80 4.97 -30.53 -0.52
CA ARG A 80 5.22 -31.78 0.25
C ARG A 80 4.16 -32.04 1.35
N SER A 81 3.08 -31.27 1.39
CA SER A 81 2.02 -31.43 2.38
C SER A 81 1.24 -32.72 2.14
N LYS A 82 0.72 -33.33 3.21
CA LYS A 82 -0.12 -34.52 3.09
C LYS A 82 -1.39 -34.14 2.32
N LYS A 83 -1.86 -35.02 1.42
CA LYS A 83 -3.03 -34.79 0.55
C LYS A 83 -4.33 -34.42 1.28
N ASP A 84 -4.44 -34.75 2.57
CA ASP A 84 -5.62 -34.49 3.41
C ASP A 84 -5.42 -33.35 4.43
N GLU A 85 -4.28 -32.64 4.36
CA GLU A 85 -3.99 -31.52 5.25
C GLU A 85 -4.48 -30.22 4.60
N SER A 86 -5.29 -29.44 5.34
CA SER A 86 -5.69 -28.11 4.91
C SER A 86 -4.48 -27.18 4.99
N CYS A 87 -4.19 -26.44 3.91
CA CYS A 87 -3.18 -25.38 3.92
C CYS A 87 -3.72 -24.06 4.46
N ALA A 88 -5.01 -24.04 4.84
CA ALA A 88 -5.62 -22.89 5.46
C ALA A 88 -5.09 -22.68 6.89
N SER A 89 -4.92 -21.43 7.30
CA SER A 89 -4.39 -21.10 8.63
C SER A 89 -5.28 -20.13 9.36
N SER A 90 -5.57 -20.39 10.65
CA SER A 90 -6.24 -19.44 11.55
C SER A 90 -5.46 -18.13 11.71
N PHE A 91 -4.18 -18.12 11.32
CA PHE A 91 -3.34 -16.93 11.28
C PHE A 91 -3.75 -15.92 10.19
N ALA A 92 -4.57 -16.32 9.20
CA ALA A 92 -5.09 -15.43 8.17
C ALA A 92 -5.85 -14.23 8.76
N ILE A 93 -6.70 -14.47 9.76
CA ILE A 93 -7.53 -13.42 10.38
C ILE A 93 -6.66 -12.31 11.02
N PRO A 94 -5.77 -12.61 11.99
CA PRO A 94 -4.92 -11.58 12.56
C PRO A 94 -3.94 -10.97 11.54
N TYR A 95 -3.50 -11.72 10.53
CA TYR A 95 -2.64 -11.20 9.46
C TYR A 95 -3.33 -10.11 8.63
N PHE A 96 -4.51 -10.37 8.05
CA PHE A 96 -5.20 -9.40 7.21
C PHE A 96 -5.75 -8.22 8.02
N LEU A 97 -6.28 -8.46 9.22
CA LEU A 97 -6.77 -7.37 10.08
C LEU A 97 -5.65 -6.44 10.55
N SER A 98 -4.50 -6.99 10.97
CA SER A 98 -3.36 -6.16 11.37
C SER A 98 -2.81 -5.37 10.19
N PHE A 99 -2.70 -5.98 9.01
CA PHE A 99 -2.30 -5.29 7.79
C PHE A 99 -3.23 -4.13 7.47
N TYR A 100 -4.55 -4.37 7.49
CA TYR A 100 -5.55 -3.36 7.15
C TYR A 100 -5.49 -2.14 8.09
N ILE A 101 -5.40 -2.38 9.40
CA ILE A 101 -5.30 -1.32 10.40
C ILE A 101 -3.99 -0.53 10.24
N LEU A 102 -2.86 -1.21 10.15
CA LEU A 102 -1.54 -0.57 10.03
C LEU A 102 -1.40 0.19 8.71
N CYS A 103 -1.85 -0.39 7.61
CA CYS A 103 -1.80 0.24 6.29
C CYS A 103 -2.69 1.49 6.25
N SER A 104 -3.94 1.39 6.74
CA SER A 104 -4.85 2.54 6.83
C SER A 104 -4.27 3.67 7.69
N PHE A 105 -3.68 3.33 8.84
CA PHE A 105 -3.00 4.31 9.70
C PHE A 105 -1.85 5.02 8.98
N LEU A 106 -0.99 4.27 8.26
CA LEU A 106 0.12 4.87 7.53
C LEU A 106 -0.34 5.72 6.34
N ILE A 107 -1.36 5.30 5.59
CA ILE A 107 -1.92 6.07 4.47
C ILE A 107 -2.51 7.39 4.97
N ILE A 108 -3.24 7.39 6.09
CA ILE A 108 -3.76 8.61 6.71
C ILE A 108 -2.61 9.53 7.13
N ASN A 109 -1.56 8.99 7.76
CA ASN A 109 -0.38 9.79 8.13
C ASN A 109 0.33 10.40 6.92
N LEU A 110 0.37 9.68 5.78
CA LEU A 110 0.89 10.23 4.53
C LEU A 110 0.03 11.40 4.04
N PHE A 111 -1.30 11.24 4.05
CA PHE A 111 -2.23 12.30 3.62
C PHE A 111 -2.10 13.55 4.50
N VAL A 112 -2.01 13.37 5.82
CA VAL A 112 -1.78 14.48 6.76
C VAL A 112 -0.45 15.17 6.50
N ALA A 113 0.64 14.41 6.27
CA ALA A 113 1.93 14.99 5.95
C ALA A 113 1.92 15.80 4.64
N VAL A 114 1.23 15.30 3.60
CA VAL A 114 1.06 16.02 2.33
C VAL A 114 0.24 17.29 2.53
N ILE A 115 -0.86 17.23 3.27
CA ILE A 115 -1.67 18.42 3.55
C ILE A 115 -0.86 19.46 4.32
N MET A 116 -0.09 19.05 5.34
CA MET A 116 0.75 19.97 6.12
C MET A 116 1.79 20.67 5.24
N ASP A 117 2.48 19.94 4.37
CA ASP A 117 3.46 20.52 3.44
C ASP A 117 2.80 21.47 2.41
N ASN A 118 1.50 21.29 2.11
CA ASN A 118 0.72 22.15 1.22
C ASN A 118 -0.15 23.18 1.95
N PHE A 119 -0.19 23.17 3.27
CA PHE A 119 -1.13 23.97 4.05
C PHE A 119 -0.89 25.46 3.82
N ASP A 120 0.37 25.88 3.86
CA ASP A 120 0.81 27.26 3.60
C ASP A 120 0.45 27.76 2.20
N TYR A 121 0.36 26.86 1.21
CA TYR A 121 -0.11 27.19 -0.13
C TYR A 121 -1.63 27.37 -0.16
N LEU A 122 -2.36 26.47 0.51
CA LEU A 122 -3.83 26.45 0.53
C LEU A 122 -4.44 27.58 1.36
N THR A 123 -3.77 28.01 2.44
CA THR A 123 -4.26 29.06 3.33
C THR A 123 -3.60 30.42 3.11
N ARG A 124 -2.84 30.59 2.02
CA ARG A 124 -2.24 31.89 1.69
C ARG A 124 -3.35 32.86 1.30
N ASP A 125 -3.65 33.81 2.18
CA ASP A 125 -4.54 34.92 1.88
C ASP A 125 -3.93 35.81 0.79
N TRP A 126 -4.40 35.64 -0.45
CA TRP A 126 -3.99 36.41 -1.63
C TRP A 126 -4.42 37.89 -1.59
N SER A 127 -5.06 38.33 -0.50
CA SER A 127 -5.71 39.63 -0.42
C SER A 127 -4.75 40.82 -0.24
N ILE A 128 -3.47 40.59 0.09
CA ILE A 128 -2.52 41.67 0.38
C ILE A 128 -1.24 41.59 -0.47
N LEU A 129 -0.58 40.44 -0.60
CA LEU A 129 0.62 40.29 -1.42
C LEU A 129 0.80 38.82 -1.87
N GLY A 130 0.60 38.55 -3.16
CA GLY A 130 0.74 37.20 -3.73
C GLY A 130 2.03 37.03 -4.55
N PRO A 131 2.50 35.79 -4.81
CA PRO A 131 3.63 35.51 -5.69
C PRO A 131 3.57 36.15 -7.08
N HIS A 132 2.37 36.42 -7.63
CA HIS A 132 2.24 37.14 -8.90
C HIS A 132 2.78 38.58 -8.85
N HIS A 133 2.69 39.27 -7.70
CA HIS A 133 3.30 40.59 -7.52
C HIS A 133 4.84 40.51 -7.46
N LEU A 134 5.38 39.40 -6.93
CA LEU A 134 6.83 39.15 -6.90
C LEU A 134 7.38 38.82 -8.28
N ASP A 135 6.68 38.00 -9.06
CA ASP A 135 7.06 37.69 -10.45
C ASP A 135 7.04 38.95 -11.32
N GLU A 136 6.04 39.82 -11.13
CA GLU A 136 5.98 41.10 -11.84
C GLU A 136 7.14 42.02 -11.45
N PHE A 137 7.49 42.09 -10.17
CA PHE A 137 8.65 42.85 -9.70
C PHE A 137 9.96 42.33 -10.31
N VAL A 138 10.19 41.01 -10.30
CA VAL A 138 11.40 40.39 -10.87
C VAL A 138 11.48 40.65 -12.38
N ARG A 139 10.36 40.58 -13.10
CA ARG A 139 10.29 40.89 -14.52
C ARG A 139 10.65 42.35 -14.81
N LEU A 140 10.12 43.29 -14.03
CA LEU A 140 10.44 44.71 -14.19
C LEU A 140 11.90 44.99 -13.80
N TRP A 141 12.40 44.37 -12.74
CA TRP A 141 13.78 44.56 -12.30
C TRP A 141 14.79 44.06 -13.34
N SER A 142 14.51 42.94 -14.02
CA SER A 142 15.41 42.39 -15.04
C SER A 142 15.52 43.26 -16.30
N GLU A 143 14.56 44.14 -16.56
CA GLU A 143 14.68 45.16 -17.61
C GLU A 143 15.69 46.26 -17.23
N TYR A 144 15.81 46.59 -15.94
CA TYR A 144 16.68 47.67 -15.45
C TYR A 144 18.08 47.20 -15.06
N ASP A 145 18.23 45.97 -14.59
CA ASP A 145 19.51 45.35 -14.25
C ASP A 145 19.66 43.98 -14.93
N PRO A 146 20.01 43.96 -16.22
CA PRO A 146 20.18 42.72 -16.98
C PRO A 146 21.43 41.92 -16.57
N GLU A 147 22.38 42.52 -15.85
CA GLU A 147 23.60 41.84 -15.37
C GLU A 147 23.47 41.28 -13.94
N ALA A 148 22.34 41.56 -13.25
CA ALA A 148 22.10 41.19 -11.86
C ALA A 148 23.26 41.63 -10.92
N LYS A 149 23.69 42.89 -11.04
CA LYS A 149 24.85 43.47 -10.33
C LYS A 149 24.47 44.36 -9.14
#